data_AF-A0A1R4J1R3-F1
#
_entry.id   AF-A0A1R4J1R3-F1
#
_cell.length_a   1.000
_cell.length_b   1.000
_cell.length_c   1.000
_cell.angle_alpha   90.00
_cell.angle_beta   90.00
_cell.angle_gamma   90.00
#
_symmetry.space_group_name_H-M   'P 1'
#
loop_
_entity.id
_entity.type
_entity.pdbx_description
1 polymer ?
#
loop_
_entity_poly.entity_id
_entity_poly.type
_entity_poly.pdbx_seq_one_letter_code
_entity_poly.pdbx_strand_id
1 'polypeptide(L)'
;MAGFEPIINKNKSTLQNKQVSIKGSDSFGRIDTKESTDKKGKASGNNEIADSKNDPRLKASKTQKFSPNTTLKINTLKPFLKETESMNTATFNDIVDMLVDNYIQNKLTTRQNEAYKAIYKSQYDML
;
A
#
# COMPACT_ATOMS: atom_id res chain seq x y z
N MET A 1 34.73 -50.83 -44.05
CA MET A 1 34.74 -49.95 -42.85
C MET A 1 33.31 -49.76 -42.41
N ALA A 2 32.90 -50.38 -41.31
CA ALA A 2 31.56 -50.16 -40.75
C ALA A 2 31.59 -48.86 -39.95
N GLY A 3 30.73 -47.91 -40.32
CA GLY A 3 30.59 -46.62 -39.63
C GLY A 3 30.04 -46.80 -38.22
N PHE A 4 30.57 -46.04 -37.27
CA PHE A 4 30.10 -46.04 -35.90
C PHE A 4 28.81 -45.20 -35.81
N GLU A 5 27.68 -45.86 -35.62
CA GLU A 5 26.41 -45.17 -35.36
C GLU A 5 26.13 -45.10 -33.85
N PRO A 6 25.69 -43.94 -33.34
CA PRO A 6 25.43 -43.78 -31.92
C PRO A 6 24.21 -44.61 -31.48
N ILE A 7 24.39 -45.36 -30.39
CA ILE A 7 23.37 -46.28 -29.81
C ILE A 7 22.13 -45.51 -29.29
N ILE A 8 22.26 -44.20 -29.03
CA ILE A 8 21.18 -43.38 -28.46
C ILE A 8 20.40 -42.69 -29.59
N ASN A 9 19.31 -43.32 -30.03
CA ASN A 9 18.31 -42.66 -30.85
C ASN A 9 17.53 -41.66 -29.98
N LYS A 10 17.47 -40.40 -30.42
CA LYS A 10 16.75 -39.32 -29.72
C LYS A 10 15.26 -39.67 -29.63
N ASN A 11 14.84 -40.19 -28.48
CA ASN A 11 13.42 -40.37 -28.18
C ASN A 11 12.73 -39.00 -28.19
N LYS A 12 11.62 -38.88 -28.93
CA LYS A 12 10.79 -37.68 -28.92
C LYS A 12 10.29 -37.44 -27.50
N SER A 13 10.58 -36.27 -26.95
CA SER A 13 10.06 -35.84 -25.65
C SER A 13 8.54 -35.93 -25.66
N THR A 14 7.97 -36.65 -24.69
CA THR A 14 6.53 -36.76 -24.45
C THR A 14 6.00 -35.64 -23.55
N LEU A 15 6.87 -34.72 -23.10
CA LEU A 15 6.43 -33.56 -22.32
C LEU A 15 5.60 -32.62 -23.20
N GLN A 16 4.34 -32.45 -22.81
CA GLN A 16 3.44 -31.47 -23.37
C GLN A 16 3.94 -30.07 -22.99
N ASN A 17 4.53 -29.35 -23.95
CA ASN A 17 4.88 -27.94 -23.76
C ASN A 17 3.60 -27.12 -23.61
N LYS A 18 3.28 -26.66 -22.39
CA LYS A 18 2.23 -25.65 -22.18
C LYS A 18 2.82 -24.28 -22.47
N GLN A 19 2.51 -23.74 -23.63
CA GLN A 19 2.79 -22.34 -23.94
C GLN A 19 1.74 -21.48 -23.21
N VAL A 20 2.16 -20.82 -22.13
CA VAL A 20 1.30 -19.92 -21.36
C VAL A 20 1.45 -18.52 -21.94
N SER A 21 0.37 -17.97 -22.48
CA SER A 21 0.32 -16.55 -22.88
C SER A 21 0.04 -15.73 -21.63
N ILE A 22 1.07 -15.08 -21.09
CA ILE A 22 0.94 -14.15 -19.96
C ILE A 22 0.70 -12.76 -20.56
N LYS A 23 -0.52 -12.27 -20.44
CA LYS A 23 -0.86 -10.91 -20.88
C LYS A 23 -0.06 -9.91 -20.03
N GLY A 24 0.90 -9.22 -20.65
CA GLY A 24 1.68 -8.15 -20.01
C GLY A 24 3.13 -8.50 -19.61
N SER A 25 3.65 -9.70 -19.93
CA SER A 25 5.07 -10.03 -19.69
C SER A 25 6.01 -9.74 -20.86
N ASP A 26 5.48 -9.51 -22.07
CA ASP A 26 6.29 -9.34 -23.29
C ASP A 26 6.58 -7.87 -23.62
N SER A 27 6.17 -6.95 -22.75
CA SER A 27 6.38 -5.51 -22.93
C SER A 27 7.45 -4.99 -21.98
N PHE A 28 8.72 -5.28 -22.28
CA PHE A 28 9.86 -4.59 -21.64
C PHE A 28 10.07 -3.15 -22.19
N GLY A 29 9.21 -2.70 -23.09
CA GLY A 29 9.18 -1.32 -23.58
C GLY A 29 8.44 -0.40 -22.62
N ARG A 30 8.96 0.82 -22.43
CA ARG A 30 8.26 1.89 -21.69
C ARG A 30 6.94 2.20 -22.41
N ILE A 31 5.83 2.03 -21.71
CA ILE A 31 4.52 2.47 -22.19
C ILE A 31 4.47 3.99 -21.99
N ASP A 32 4.75 4.75 -23.05
CA ASP A 32 4.47 6.18 -23.10
C ASP A 32 2.97 6.38 -23.33
N THR A 33 2.14 6.28 -22.29
CA THR A 33 0.73 6.69 -22.38
C THR A 33 0.62 8.19 -22.22
N LYS A 34 0.74 8.91 -23.34
CA LYS A 34 -0.06 10.10 -23.57
C LYS A 34 -1.35 9.68 -24.28
N GLU A 35 -2.47 9.98 -23.61
CA GLU A 35 -3.85 10.11 -24.11
C GLU A 35 -4.58 8.90 -24.73
N SER A 36 -5.72 8.54 -24.13
CA SER A 36 -6.92 8.03 -24.82
C SER A 36 -8.16 8.14 -23.91
N THR A 37 -8.87 9.26 -24.08
CA THR A 37 -10.34 9.47 -24.05
C THR A 37 -11.30 8.39 -23.51
N ASP A 38 -12.14 8.84 -22.58
CA ASP A 38 -13.57 8.53 -22.35
C ASP A 38 -14.15 7.16 -22.70
N LYS A 39 -14.51 6.37 -21.67
CA LYS A 39 -15.76 5.58 -21.64
C LYS A 39 -16.37 5.56 -20.24
N LYS A 40 -17.42 6.37 -20.06
CA LYS A 40 -18.32 6.43 -18.90
C LYS A 40 -19.29 5.24 -18.95
N GLY A 41 -19.00 4.16 -18.22
CA GLY A 41 -19.93 3.06 -17.97
C GLY A 41 -20.79 3.37 -16.75
N LYS A 42 -22.06 3.74 -16.96
CA LYS A 42 -23.08 3.79 -15.90
C LYS A 42 -23.44 2.36 -15.49
N ALA A 43 -23.19 2.00 -14.24
CA ALA A 43 -23.89 0.92 -13.56
C ALA A 43 -24.69 1.54 -12.41
N SER A 44 -26.01 1.47 -12.55
CA SER A 44 -27.00 1.86 -11.55
C SER A 44 -27.03 0.80 -10.44
N GLY A 45 -26.86 1.25 -9.20
CA GLY A 45 -27.02 0.43 -8.00
C GLY A 45 -27.06 1.36 -6.80
N ASN A 46 -28.28 1.74 -6.40
CA ASN A 46 -28.56 2.53 -5.21
C ASN A 46 -27.99 1.84 -3.98
N ASN A 47 -27.04 2.50 -3.32
CA ASN A 47 -26.86 2.47 -1.87
C ASN A 47 -26.16 3.78 -1.52
N GLU A 48 -26.90 4.65 -0.84
CA GLU A 48 -26.40 5.86 -0.18
C GLU A 48 -25.41 5.43 0.91
N ILE A 49 -24.16 5.19 0.52
CA ILE A 49 -23.03 5.16 1.44
C ILE A 49 -22.48 6.58 1.41
N ALA A 50 -22.77 7.32 2.47
CA ALA A 50 -22.34 8.69 2.72
C ALA A 50 -20.90 8.96 2.26
N ASP A 51 -20.69 10.18 1.77
CA ASP A 51 -19.49 10.80 1.21
C ASP A 51 -18.16 10.54 1.96
N SER A 52 -17.70 9.30 2.03
CA SER A 52 -16.35 8.95 2.50
C SER A 52 -15.32 9.03 1.36
N LYS A 53 -15.76 9.37 0.14
CA LYS A 53 -14.91 9.48 -1.05
C LYS A 53 -14.13 10.81 -1.14
N ASN A 54 -14.37 11.74 -0.24
CA ASN A 54 -13.72 13.06 -0.22
C ASN A 54 -13.10 13.40 1.14
N ASP A 55 -12.64 12.42 1.92
CA ASP A 55 -11.79 12.77 3.06
C ASP A 55 -10.45 13.31 2.54
N PRO A 56 -10.12 14.61 2.76
CA PRO A 56 -8.86 15.17 2.28
C PRO A 56 -7.64 14.44 2.88
N ARG A 57 -7.81 13.77 4.04
CA ARG A 57 -6.77 12.93 4.68
C ARG A 57 -6.45 11.67 3.89
N LEU A 58 -7.38 11.19 3.07
CA LEU A 58 -7.22 9.98 2.25
C LEU A 58 -6.75 10.30 0.83
N LYS A 59 -6.51 11.59 0.50
CA LYS A 59 -5.90 11.96 -0.77
C LYS A 59 -4.50 11.35 -0.87
N ALA A 60 -4.21 10.77 -2.02
CA ALA A 60 -2.92 10.14 -2.28
C ALA A 60 -1.79 11.18 -2.16
N SER A 61 -1.08 11.17 -1.03
CA SER A 61 0.08 12.01 -0.76
C SER A 61 1.37 11.22 -0.95
N LYS A 62 2.49 11.94 -1.01
CA LYS A 62 3.83 11.34 -1.12
C LYS A 62 4.09 10.46 0.09
N THR A 63 4.38 9.17 -0.14
CA THR A 63 4.73 8.24 0.94
C THR A 63 5.95 8.75 1.72
N GLN A 64 5.77 8.97 3.02
CA GLN A 64 6.85 9.36 3.91
C GLN A 64 7.69 8.12 4.29
N LYS A 65 9.00 8.20 4.11
CA LYS A 65 9.93 7.12 4.52
C LYS A 65 10.36 7.35 5.98
N PHE A 66 10.25 6.32 6.79
CA PHE A 66 10.76 6.33 8.17
C PHE A 66 12.14 5.67 8.25
N SER A 67 12.94 6.07 9.25
CA SER A 67 14.22 5.42 9.50
C SER A 67 14.01 3.96 9.96
N PRO A 68 14.94 3.02 9.65
CA PRO A 68 14.81 1.62 10.08
C PRO A 68 14.62 1.47 11.59
N ASN A 69 15.31 2.30 12.37
CA ASN A 69 15.20 2.32 13.83
C ASN A 69 13.80 2.76 14.30
N THR A 70 13.21 3.77 13.66
CA THR A 70 11.85 4.22 13.98
C THR A 70 10.83 3.12 13.69
N THR A 71 10.92 2.48 12.52
CA THR A 71 10.06 1.35 12.16
C THR A 71 10.22 0.19 13.13
N LEU A 72 11.45 -0.13 13.54
CA LEU A 72 11.73 -1.17 14.53
C LEU A 72 11.04 -0.86 15.87
N LYS A 73 11.21 0.36 16.41
CA LYS A 73 10.57 0.78 17.67
C LYS A 73 9.05 0.61 17.66
N ILE A 74 8.39 1.04 16.58
CA ILE A 74 6.94 0.89 16.43
C ILE A 74 6.53 -0.57 16.34
N ASN A 75 7.25 -1.38 15.56
CA ASN A 75 6.96 -2.82 15.45
C ASN A 75 7.20 -3.57 16.76
N THR A 76 8.21 -3.20 17.53
CA THR A 76 8.45 -3.78 18.87
C THR A 76 7.41 -3.35 19.88
N LEU A 77 6.76 -2.20 19.68
CA LEU A 77 5.73 -1.70 20.58
C LEU A 77 4.37 -2.38 20.37
N LYS A 78 4.07 -2.82 19.14
CA LYS A 78 2.82 -3.53 18.77
C LYS A 78 2.30 -4.53 19.82
N PRO A 79 3.09 -5.51 20.30
CA PRO A 79 2.59 -6.50 21.26
C PRO A 79 2.24 -5.93 22.64
N PHE A 80 2.65 -4.70 22.97
CA PHE A 80 2.37 -4.07 24.26
C PHE A 80 1.15 -3.13 24.23
N LEU A 81 0.62 -2.84 23.04
CA LEU A 81 -0.53 -1.97 22.87
C LEU A 81 -1.82 -2.79 23.03
N LYS A 82 -2.29 -2.92 24.28
CA LYS A 82 -3.50 -3.68 24.65
C LYS A 82 -4.75 -3.28 23.87
N GLU A 83 -4.87 -2.00 23.48
CA GLU A 83 -5.98 -1.51 22.66
C GLU A 83 -5.99 -2.12 21.25
N THR A 84 -4.81 -2.47 20.72
CA THR A 84 -4.67 -3.13 19.41
C THR A 84 -4.96 -4.64 19.45
N GLU A 85 -5.08 -5.28 20.62
CA GLU A 85 -5.49 -6.69 20.69
C GLU A 85 -6.93 -6.90 20.17
N SER A 86 -7.78 -5.87 20.32
CA SER A 86 -9.13 -5.84 19.72
C SER A 86 -9.11 -5.55 18.22
N MET A 87 -8.05 -4.91 17.73
CA MET A 87 -7.82 -4.55 16.34
C MET A 87 -6.60 -5.29 15.81
N ASN A 88 -6.80 -6.57 15.49
CA ASN A 88 -5.78 -7.53 15.02
C ASN A 88 -4.98 -7.07 13.77
N THR A 89 -5.25 -5.86 13.25
CA THR A 89 -4.71 -5.26 12.04
C THR A 89 -4.32 -3.78 12.22
N ALA A 90 -3.98 -3.33 13.44
CA ALA A 90 -3.54 -1.95 13.66
C ALA A 90 -2.38 -1.58 12.71
N THR A 91 -2.62 -0.57 11.87
CA THR A 91 -1.65 -0.12 10.88
C THR A 91 -0.58 0.73 11.53
N PHE A 92 0.51 1.00 10.80
CA PHE A 92 1.57 1.87 11.30
C PHE A 92 1.03 3.27 11.65
N ASN A 93 0.08 3.80 10.86
CA ASN A 93 -0.51 5.11 11.09
C ASN A 93 -1.37 5.12 12.36
N ASP A 94 -2.20 4.09 12.58
CA ASP A 94 -3.03 3.99 13.78
C ASP A 94 -2.19 4.01 15.07
N ILE A 95 -1.04 3.33 15.05
CA ILE A 95 -0.11 3.31 16.18
C ILE A 95 0.52 4.69 16.39
N VAL A 96 0.91 5.38 15.31
CA VAL A 96 1.47 6.72 15.42
C VAL A 96 0.44 7.71 15.96
N ASP A 97 -0.80 7.65 15.45
CA ASP A 97 -1.89 8.52 15.89
C ASP A 97 -2.19 8.30 17.37
N MET A 98 -2.29 7.04 17.81
CA MET A 98 -2.47 6.69 19.22
C MET A 98 -1.35 7.24 20.11
N LEU A 99 -0.08 7.15 19.67
CA LEU A 99 1.06 7.66 20.42
C LEU A 99 1.07 9.19 20.50
N VAL A 100 0.70 9.86 19.40
CA VAL A 100 0.59 11.32 19.35
C VAL A 100 -0.53 11.79 20.26
N ASP A 101 -1.70 11.16 20.20
CA ASP A 101 -2.84 11.49 21.06
C ASP A 101 -2.52 11.26 22.54
N ASN A 102 -1.87 10.16 22.87
CA ASN A 102 -1.44 9.87 24.24
C ASN A 102 -0.47 10.96 24.76
N TYR A 103 0.46 11.40 23.93
CA TYR A 103 1.39 12.47 24.29
C TYR A 103 0.67 13.80 24.50
N ILE A 104 -0.25 14.17 23.60
CA ILE A 104 -1.03 15.40 23.71
C ILE A 104 -1.86 15.41 24.99
N GLN A 105 -2.54 14.31 25.29
CA GLN A 105 -3.43 14.21 26.45
C GLN A 105 -2.65 14.20 27.78
N ASN A 106 -1.54 13.47 27.85
CA ASN A 106 -0.83 13.24 29.11
C ASN A 106 0.32 14.21 29.40
N LYS A 107 0.88 14.86 28.37
CA LYS A 107 2.11 15.67 28.51
C LYS A 107 1.95 17.14 28.17
N LEU A 108 0.93 17.54 27.40
CA LEU A 108 0.73 18.94 27.07
C LEU A 108 -0.19 19.63 28.09
N THR A 109 0.22 20.83 28.51
CA THR A 109 -0.66 21.75 29.25
C THR A 109 -1.80 22.26 28.36
N THR A 110 -2.88 22.76 28.94
CA THR A 110 -4.04 23.31 28.20
C THR A 110 -3.61 24.32 27.14
N ARG A 111 -2.73 25.27 27.50
CA ARG A 111 -2.21 26.29 26.58
C ARG A 111 -1.40 25.68 25.42
N GLN A 112 -0.57 24.67 25.70
CA GLN A 112 0.22 24.00 24.66
C GLN A 112 -0.66 23.16 23.74
N ASN A 113 -1.72 22.53 24.26
CA ASN A 113 -2.68 21.77 23.47
C ASN A 113 -3.47 22.69 22.52
N GLU A 114 -3.94 23.85 23.00
CA GLU A 114 -4.58 24.85 22.16
C GLU A 114 -3.66 25.36 21.06
N ALA A 115 -2.39 25.65 21.39
CA ALA A 115 -1.39 26.05 20.41
C ALA A 115 -1.14 24.94 19.37
N TYR A 116 -1.01 23.68 19.79
CA TYR A 116 -0.88 22.54 18.90
C TYR A 116 -2.06 22.44 17.93
N LYS A 117 -3.30 22.54 18.43
CA LYS A 117 -4.51 22.50 17.59
C LYS A 117 -4.55 23.63 16.57
N ALA A 118 -4.16 24.84 16.97
CA ALA A 118 -4.10 25.99 16.06
C ALA A 118 -3.06 25.78 14.94
N ILE A 119 -1.87 25.28 15.28
CA ILE A 119 -0.81 25.00 14.31
C ILE A 119 -1.22 23.87 13.37
N TYR A 120 -1.74 22.77 13.91
CA TYR A 120 -2.20 21.62 13.12
C TYR A 120 -3.27 22.05 12.12
N LYS A 121 -4.27 22.83 12.56
CA LYS A 121 -5.30 23.38 11.67
C LYS A 121 -4.71 24.21 10.55
N SER A 122 -3.80 25.13 10.87
CA SER A 122 -3.14 25.97 9.87
C SER A 122 -2.34 25.16 8.84
N GLN A 123 -1.67 24.08 9.26
CA GLN A 123 -0.92 23.21 8.35
C GLN A 123 -1.84 22.34 7.49
N TYR A 124 -2.94 21.87 8.07
CA TYR A 124 -3.95 21.09 7.37
C TYR A 124 -4.62 21.90 6.26
N ASP A 125 -4.93 23.18 6.51
CA ASP A 125 -5.53 24.07 5.52
C ASP A 125 -4.59 24.36 4.32
N MET A 126 -3.28 24.15 4.49
CA MET A 126 -2.26 24.30 3.43
C MET A 126 -2.02 23.02 2.60
N LEU A 127 -2.59 21.88 3.03
CA LEU A 127 -2.36 20.56 2.45
C LEU A 127 -3.29 20.28 1.25
#